data_AF-A0A434AUC3-F1
#
_entry.id   AF-A0A434AUC3-F1
#
_cell.length_a   1.000
_cell.length_b   1.000
_cell.length_c   1.000
_cell.angle_alpha   90.00
_cell.angle_beta   90.00
_cell.angle_gamma   90.00
#
_symmetry.space_group_name_H-M   'P 1'
#
loop_
_entity.id
_entity.type
_entity.pdbx_description
1 polymer ?
#
loop_
_entity_poly.entity_id
_entity_poly.type
_entity_poly.pdbx_seq_one_letter_code
_entity_poly.pdbx_strand_id
1 'polypeptide(L)'
;MPVGRGEICQVKRKVYVYELTTFSDVEQIDYTSFFSAINTKLVTIVESDNEGFFQIELEPGNYSLFVKEDGKFYSNLFDSNGIFPVYIELDKVSEVRFDITYKATF
;
A
#
# COMPACT_ATOMS: atom_id res chain seq x y z
N MET A 1 29.09 -4.39 -2.78
CA MET A 1 28.37 -3.21 -2.28
C MET A 1 28.03 -3.48 -0.82
N PRO A 2 28.30 -2.59 0.14
CA PRO A 2 27.89 -2.82 1.52
C PRO A 2 26.35 -2.86 1.57
N VAL A 3 25.80 -3.87 2.24
CA VAL A 3 24.37 -3.94 2.53
C VAL A 3 24.00 -2.70 3.33
N GLY A 4 23.12 -1.84 2.79
CA GLY A 4 22.61 -0.67 3.51
C GLY A 4 22.00 -1.14 4.83
N ARG A 5 22.58 -0.71 5.95
CA ARG A 5 22.07 -0.98 7.29
C ARG A 5 20.89 -0.05 7.56
N GLY A 6 19.77 -0.29 6.90
CA GLY A 6 18.49 0.28 7.33
C GLY A 6 17.98 -0.49 8.53
N GLU A 7 17.61 0.19 9.61
CA GLU A 7 16.79 -0.43 10.65
C GLU A 7 15.37 -0.61 10.11
N ILE A 8 14.85 -1.83 10.16
CA ILE A 8 13.43 -2.07 9.84
C ILE A 8 12.61 -1.55 11.00
N CYS A 9 12.04 -0.36 10.84
CA CYS A 9 11.14 0.22 11.83
C CYS A 9 9.72 -0.31 11.59
N GLN A 10 9.25 -1.13 12.53
CA GLN A 10 7.85 -1.53 12.60
C GLN A 10 6.98 -0.30 12.90
N VAL A 11 5.90 -0.11 12.16
CA VAL A 11 5.06 1.09 12.28
C VAL A 11 3.58 0.74 12.29
N LYS A 12 2.86 1.42 13.18
CA LYS A 12 1.41 1.36 13.27
C LYS A 12 0.79 2.33 12.26
N ARG A 13 0.10 1.81 11.25
CA ARG A 13 -0.49 2.61 10.15
C ARG A 13 -1.82 2.05 9.68
N LYS A 14 -2.68 2.95 9.19
CA LYS A 14 -3.90 2.57 8.50
C LYS A 14 -3.57 2.22 7.06
N VAL A 15 -3.81 0.96 6.72
CA VAL A 15 -3.77 0.42 5.36
C VAL A 15 -5.17 0.51 4.78
N TYR A 16 -5.29 1.21 3.67
CA TYR A 16 -6.51 1.39 2.91
C TYR A 16 -6.50 0.41 1.75
N VAL A 17 -7.55 -0.39 1.65
CA VAL A 17 -7.75 -1.36 0.59
C VAL A 17 -8.80 -0.80 -0.35
N TYR A 18 -8.39 -0.50 -1.58
CA TYR A 18 -9.26 -0.06 -2.66
C TYR A 18 -9.43 -1.18 -3.68
N GLU A 19 -10.46 -1.09 -4.51
CA GLU A 19 -10.49 -1.84 -5.77
C GLU A 19 -9.22 -1.56 -6.59
N LEU A 20 -8.84 -2.49 -7.48
CA LEU A 20 -7.65 -2.34 -8.32
C LEU A 20 -7.58 -0.94 -8.95
N THR A 21 -6.54 -0.21 -8.60
CA THR A 21 -6.38 1.22 -8.88
C THR A 21 -5.19 1.44 -9.80
N THR A 22 -5.38 2.19 -10.88
CA THR A 22 -4.31 2.57 -11.82
C THR A 22 -3.95 4.05 -11.67
N PHE A 23 -2.91 4.50 -12.37
CA PHE A 23 -2.55 5.93 -12.41
C PHE A 23 -3.63 6.83 -13.02
N SER A 24 -4.57 6.27 -13.80
CA SER A 24 -5.72 7.02 -14.31
C SER A 24 -6.81 7.26 -13.27
N ASP A 25 -6.77 6.53 -12.15
CA ASP A 25 -7.79 6.57 -11.10
C ASP A 25 -7.33 7.38 -9.87
N VAL A 26 -6.19 8.05 -9.93
CA VAL A 26 -5.60 8.77 -8.79
C VAL A 26 -5.18 10.18 -9.18
N GLU A 27 -5.11 11.04 -8.17
CA GLU A 27 -4.50 12.36 -8.29
C GLU A 27 -3.08 12.31 -7.71
N GLN A 28 -2.07 12.15 -8.57
CA GLN A 28 -0.68 12.09 -8.15
C GLN A 28 -0.13 13.48 -7.80
N ILE A 29 0.62 13.57 -6.70
CA ILE A 29 1.26 14.80 -6.25
C ILE A 29 2.68 14.86 -6.82
N ASP A 30 2.98 15.83 -7.68
CA ASP A 30 4.33 16.19 -8.17
C ASP A 30 5.20 15.00 -8.59
N TYR A 31 4.62 14.00 -9.26
CA TYR A 31 5.30 12.76 -9.69
C TYR A 31 5.91 11.93 -8.55
N THR A 32 5.44 12.13 -7.32
CA THR A 32 5.88 11.37 -6.14
C THR A 32 5.07 10.08 -5.96
N SER A 33 5.46 9.27 -4.99
CA SER A 33 4.69 8.13 -4.48
C SER A 33 3.47 8.52 -3.64
N PHE A 34 3.10 9.81 -3.61
CA PHE A 34 1.94 10.31 -2.89
C PHE A 34 0.80 10.74 -3.81
N PHE A 35 -0.41 10.53 -3.34
CA PHE A 35 -1.66 10.84 -4.01
C PHE A 35 -2.57 11.67 -3.10
N SER A 36 -3.22 12.69 -3.65
CA SER A 36 -4.22 13.50 -2.92
C SER A 36 -5.58 12.81 -2.85
N ALA A 37 -5.93 12.06 -3.89
CA ALA A 37 -7.20 11.36 -4.00
C ALA A 37 -7.04 10.01 -4.73
N ILE A 38 -7.94 9.09 -4.40
CA ILE A 38 -8.12 7.79 -5.05
C ILE A 38 -9.60 7.70 -5.44
N ASN A 39 -9.85 7.51 -6.74
CA ASN A 39 -11.19 7.57 -7.33
C ASN A 39 -11.82 6.19 -7.56
N THR A 40 -11.17 5.12 -7.10
CA THR A 40 -11.74 3.78 -7.00
C THR A 40 -12.51 3.60 -5.70
N LYS A 41 -13.32 2.55 -5.61
CA LYS A 41 -14.11 2.27 -4.41
C LYS A 41 -13.19 1.82 -3.26
N LEU A 42 -13.36 2.47 -2.10
CA LEU A 42 -12.78 1.99 -0.85
C LEU A 42 -13.51 0.71 -0.41
N VAL A 43 -12.78 -0.39 -0.29
CA VAL A 43 -13.31 -1.69 0.11
C VAL A 43 -13.31 -1.79 1.63
N THR A 44 -12.17 -1.49 2.25
CA THR A 44 -12.00 -1.58 3.70
C THR A 44 -10.74 -0.85 4.17
N ILE A 45 -10.62 -0.67 5.49
CA ILE A 45 -9.45 -0.09 6.15
C ILE A 45 -9.05 -1.04 7.29
N VAL A 46 -7.77 -1.40 7.33
CA VAL A 46 -7.18 -2.16 8.43
C VAL A 46 -6.06 -1.34 9.06
N GLU A 47 -5.91 -1.43 10.37
CA GLU A 47 -4.79 -0.80 11.08
C GLU A 47 -3.77 -1.89 11.40
N SER A 48 -2.49 -1.67 11.04
CA SER A 48 -1.42 -2.54 11.49
C SER A 48 -1.25 -2.43 13.00
N ASP A 49 -0.69 -3.46 13.61
CA ASP A 49 -0.36 -3.48 15.04
C ASP A 49 0.99 -2.79 15.32
N ASN A 50 1.44 -2.89 16.59
CA ASN A 50 2.70 -2.29 17.02
C ASN A 50 3.94 -2.98 16.41
N GLU A 51 3.79 -4.20 15.88
CA GLU A 51 4.83 -4.95 15.18
C GLU A 51 4.79 -4.69 13.67
N GLY A 52 3.86 -3.84 13.20
CA GLY A 52 3.65 -3.52 11.79
C GLY A 52 2.92 -4.62 11.02
N PHE A 53 2.37 -5.62 11.69
CA PHE A 53 1.60 -6.68 11.07
C PHE A 53 0.14 -6.26 10.88
N PHE A 54 -0.46 -6.67 9.77
CA PHE A 54 -1.89 -6.51 9.52
C PHE A 54 -2.43 -7.74 8.82
N GLN A 55 -3.69 -8.06 9.07
CA GLN A 55 -4.41 -9.13 8.41
C GLN A 55 -5.86 -8.71 8.20
N ILE A 56 -6.41 -9.05 7.03
CA ILE A 56 -7.80 -8.80 6.70
C ILE A 56 -8.34 -9.89 5.79
N GLU A 57 -9.60 -10.28 6.02
CA GLU A 57 -10.33 -11.17 5.13
C GLU A 57 -10.99 -10.33 4.03
N LEU A 58 -10.81 -10.75 2.78
CA LEU A 58 -11.34 -10.10 1.59
C LEU A 58 -12.00 -11.15 0.70
N GLU A 59 -13.03 -10.74 -0.01
CA GLU A 59 -13.60 -11.56 -1.09
C GLU A 59 -12.54 -11.78 -2.19
N PRO A 60 -12.61 -12.90 -2.93
CA PRO A 60 -11.74 -13.11 -4.08
C PRO A 60 -11.84 -11.96 -5.09
N GLY A 61 -10.70 -11.40 -5.48
CA GLY A 61 -10.66 -10.19 -6.29
C GLY A 61 -9.28 -9.53 -6.38
N ASN A 62 -9.24 -8.40 -7.07
CA ASN A 62 -8.02 -7.62 -7.28
C ASN A 62 -8.15 -6.27 -6.57
N TYR A 63 -7.15 -5.94 -5.77
CA TYR A 63 -7.16 -4.78 -4.91
C TYR A 63 -5.88 -3.98 -5.05
N SER A 64 -5.92 -2.74 -4.58
CA SER A 64 -4.77 -1.87 -4.45
C SER A 64 -4.59 -1.43 -3.00
N LEU A 65 -3.36 -1.45 -2.53
CA LEU A 65 -3.01 -1.02 -1.17
C LEU A 65 -2.40 0.38 -1.14
N PHE A 66 -2.84 1.14 -0.15
CA PHE A 66 -2.31 2.46 0.17
C PHE A 66 -2.19 2.61 1.68
N VAL A 67 -1.25 3.41 2.14
CA VAL A 67 -1.20 3.85 3.55
C VAL A 67 -1.41 5.35 3.62
N LYS A 68 -2.05 5.83 4.68
CA LYS A 68 -2.30 7.25 4.85
C LYS A 68 -1.23 7.91 5.73
N GLU A 69 -0.50 8.85 5.15
CA GLU A 69 0.59 9.60 5.78
C GLU A 69 0.31 11.10 5.65
N ASP A 70 0.27 11.82 6.77
CA ASP A 70 0.05 13.28 6.82
C ASP A 70 -1.13 13.77 5.93
N GLY A 71 -2.21 12.99 5.89
CA GLY A 71 -3.42 13.29 5.13
C GLY A 71 -3.39 12.85 3.67
N LYS A 72 -2.25 12.39 3.14
CA LYS A 72 -2.05 11.92 1.77
C LYS A 72 -2.02 10.39 1.71
N PHE A 73 -2.31 9.83 0.55
CA PHE A 73 -2.14 8.39 0.31
C PHE A 73 -0.76 8.11 -0.23
N TYR A 74 -0.07 7.13 0.32
CA TYR A 74 1.26 6.69 -0.11
C TYR A 74 1.18 5.26 -0.62
N SER A 75 1.89 4.99 -1.71
CA SER A 75 2.16 3.65 -2.21
C SER A 75 3.41 3.64 -3.06
N ASN A 76 4.19 2.56 -3.00
CA ASN A 76 5.54 2.52 -3.59
C ASN A 76 5.80 1.32 -4.50
N LEU A 77 4.78 0.49 -4.75
CA LEU A 77 4.84 -0.56 -5.75
C LEU A 77 3.98 -0.14 -6.94
N PHE A 78 4.57 -0.14 -8.12
CA PHE A 78 3.89 0.19 -9.36
C PHE A 78 4.23 -0.89 -10.37
N ASP A 79 3.20 -1.58 -10.85
CA ASP A 79 3.35 -2.62 -11.86
C ASP A 79 2.45 -2.28 -13.07
N SER A 80 2.60 -3.06 -14.14
CA SER A 80 1.74 -3.03 -15.33
C SER A 80 0.23 -3.08 -15.03
N ASN A 81 -0.16 -3.71 -13.92
CA ASN A 81 -1.56 -3.86 -13.54
C ASN A 81 -2.13 -2.69 -12.73
N GLY A 82 -1.28 -1.87 -12.10
CA GLY A 82 -1.74 -0.78 -11.24
C GLY A 82 -0.80 -0.42 -10.10
N ILE A 83 -1.35 0.29 -9.14
CA ILE A 83 -0.66 0.78 -7.93
C ILE A 83 -0.84 -0.27 -6.83
N PHE A 84 0.27 -0.86 -6.38
CA PHE A 84 0.35 -1.91 -5.37
C PHE A 84 -0.75 -2.97 -5.50
N PRO A 85 -0.79 -3.69 -6.65
CA PRO A 85 -1.83 -4.68 -6.89
C PRO A 85 -1.65 -5.88 -5.96
N VAL A 86 -2.77 -6.35 -5.39
CA VAL A 86 -2.86 -7.57 -4.59
C VAL A 86 -3.99 -8.43 -5.12
N TYR A 87 -3.70 -9.71 -5.31
CA TYR A 87 -4.61 -10.70 -5.87
C TYR A 87 -5.07 -11.63 -4.75
N ILE A 88 -6.37 -11.65 -4.48
CA ILE A 88 -6.99 -12.51 -3.48
C ILE A 88 -7.71 -13.65 -4.20
N GLU A 89 -7.31 -14.86 -3.86
CA GLU A 89 -7.91 -16.10 -4.35
C GLU A 89 -8.68 -16.76 -3.21
N LEU A 90 -9.72 -17.53 -3.58
CA LEU A 90 -10.49 -18.31 -2.61
C LEU A 90 -9.58 -19.33 -1.89
N ASP A 91 -9.76 -19.46 -0.57
CA ASP A 91 -9.05 -20.41 0.30
C ASP A 91 -7.51 -20.28 0.30
N LYS A 92 -6.98 -19.09 -0.04
CA LYS A 92 -5.55 -18.80 -0.03
C LYS A 92 -5.23 -17.54 0.75
N VAL A 93 -4.07 -17.55 1.40
CA VAL A 93 -3.49 -16.36 2.05
C VAL A 93 -2.51 -15.72 1.09
N SER A 94 -2.74 -14.46 0.76
CA SER A 94 -1.81 -13.64 -0.02
C SER A 94 -0.92 -12.84 0.92
N GLU A 95 0.36 -13.18 0.97
CA GLU A 95 1.34 -12.46 1.78
C GLU A 95 1.91 -11.26 1.01
N VAL A 96 1.92 -10.09 1.65
CA VAL A 96 2.48 -8.86 1.07
C VAL A 96 3.34 -8.15 2.10
N ARG A 97 4.37 -7.47 1.61
CA ARG A 97 5.22 -6.58 2.41
C ARG A 97 5.07 -5.16 1.88
N PHE A 98 4.48 -4.29 2.70
CA PHE A 98 4.32 -2.88 2.38
C PHE A 98 5.42 -2.06 3.04
N ASP A 99 6.51 -1.80 2.33
CA ASP A 99 7.61 -0.97 2.85
C ASP A 99 7.27 0.52 2.73
N ILE A 100 7.49 1.31 3.79
CA ILE A 100 7.28 2.76 3.76
C ILE A 100 8.65 3.45 3.66
N THR A 101 9.01 3.88 2.45
CA THR A 101 10.39 4.32 2.14
C THR A 101 10.51 5.78 1.70
N TYR A 102 9.46 6.59 1.82
CA TYR A 102 9.50 8.00 1.38
C TYR A 102 10.50 8.90 2.14
N LYS A 103 11.00 8.45 3.30
CA LYS A 103 12.09 9.12 4.05
C LYS A 103 13.46 8.48 3.85
N ALA A 104 13.58 7.47 3.00
CA ALA A 104 14.87 6.86 2.69
C ALA A 104 15.75 7.87 1.94
N THR A 105 16.99 8.04 2.41
CA THR A 105 18.02 8.88 1.79
C THR A 105 19.22 8.00 1.44
N PHE A 106 19.92 8.32 0.35
CA PHE A 106 21.02 7.52 -0.22
C PHE A 106 22.39 7.98 0.29
#